data_AF-A0A925KIH4-F1
#
_entry.id   AF-A0A925KIH4-F1
#
_cell.length_a   1.000
_cell.length_b   1.000
_cell.length_c   1.000
_cell.angle_alpha   90.00
_cell.angle_beta   90.00
_cell.angle_gamma   90.00
#
_symmetry.space_group_name_H-M   'P 1'
#
loop_
_entity.id
_entity.type
_entity.pdbx_description
1 polymer ?
#
loop_
_entity_poly.entity_id
_entity_poly.type
_entity_poly.pdbx_seq_one_letter_code
_entity_poly.pdbx_strand_id
1 'polypeptide(L)' 'MSSAPKPAAKAPVPWEQANPKDEGEHSHLSPQSKAAAKRRAKAAGRPYPNLVDNMAAAKKK' A
#
# COMPACT_ATOMS: atom_id res chain seq x y z
N MET A 1 13.30 -17.37 -47.75
CA MET A 1 11.98 -17.54 -47.11
C MET A 1 11.82 -16.41 -46.11
N SER A 2 11.09 -15.35 -46.46
CA SER A 2 10.89 -14.18 -45.59
C SER A 2 9.98 -14.55 -44.43
N SER A 3 10.46 -14.38 -43.19
CA SER A 3 9.67 -14.56 -41.99
C SER A 3 8.74 -13.35 -41.81
N ALA A 4 7.43 -13.59 -41.72
CA ALA A 4 6.44 -12.57 -41.45
C ALA A 4 6.60 -11.99 -40.01
N PRO A 5 6.32 -10.69 -39.78
CA PRO A 5 6.37 -10.11 -38.44
C PRO A 5 5.20 -10.61 -37.58
N LYS A 6 5.50 -10.97 -36.31
CA LYS A 6 4.50 -11.36 -35.31
C LYS A 6 3.52 -10.20 -35.03
N PRO A 7 2.21 -10.45 -34.87
CA PRO A 7 1.25 -9.40 -34.55
C PRO A 7 1.53 -8.80 -33.17
N ALA A 8 1.46 -7.47 -33.08
CA ALA A 8 1.62 -6.74 -31.83
C ALA A 8 0.52 -7.11 -30.82
N ALA A 9 0.90 -7.46 -29.60
CA ALA A 9 -0.03 -7.80 -28.53
C ALA A 9 -0.89 -6.57 -28.16
N LYS A 10 -2.20 -6.78 -27.97
CA LYS A 10 -3.12 -5.75 -27.44
C LYS A 10 -2.69 -5.38 -26.02
N ALA A 11 -2.69 -4.07 -25.72
CA ALA A 11 -2.49 -3.59 -24.36
C ALA A 11 -3.59 -4.15 -23.44
N PRO A 12 -3.24 -4.57 -22.21
CA PRO A 12 -4.22 -5.04 -21.25
C PRO A 12 -5.20 -3.92 -20.90
N VAL A 13 -6.45 -4.29 -20.66
CA VAL A 13 -7.48 -3.37 -20.17
C VAL A 13 -7.17 -2.95 -18.73
N PRO A 14 -7.65 -1.78 -18.26
CA PRO A 14 -7.22 -1.21 -16.97
C PRO A 14 -7.37 -2.12 -15.75
N TRP A 15 -8.30 -3.09 -15.76
CA TRP A 15 -8.49 -4.06 -14.67
C TRP A 15 -7.62 -5.33 -14.76
N GLU A 16 -6.97 -5.57 -15.89
CA GLU A 16 -5.98 -6.65 -16.08
C GLU A 16 -4.55 -6.16 -15.83
N GLN A 17 -4.37 -4.86 -15.65
CA GLN A 17 -3.07 -4.26 -15.42
C GLN A 17 -2.61 -4.52 -13.99
N ALA A 18 -1.38 -5.02 -13.84
CA ALA A 18 -0.75 -5.18 -12.53
C ALA A 18 -0.61 -3.82 -11.84
N ASN A 19 -0.57 -3.84 -10.50
CA ASN A 19 -0.26 -2.65 -9.73
C ASN A 19 1.11 -2.11 -10.20
N PRO A 20 1.20 -0.84 -10.63
CA PRO A 20 2.45 -0.26 -11.11
C PRO A 20 3.50 -0.11 -9.99
N LYS A 21 3.09 -0.21 -8.72
CA LYS A 21 3.99 -0.28 -7.57
C LYS A 21 4.22 -1.72 -7.17
N ASP A 22 5.48 -2.07 -6.95
CA ASP A 22 5.84 -3.35 -6.37
C ASP A 22 5.28 -3.48 -4.95
N GLU A 23 5.06 -4.71 -4.49
CA GLU A 23 4.49 -4.98 -3.17
C GLU A 23 5.31 -4.37 -2.03
N GLY A 24 6.62 -4.21 -2.21
CA GLY A 24 7.53 -3.57 -1.25
C GLY A 24 7.47 -2.04 -1.21
N GLU A 25 6.88 -1.41 -2.23
CA GLU A 25 6.71 0.06 -2.27
C GLU A 25 5.51 0.53 -1.44
N HIS A 26 4.71 -0.40 -0.93
CA HIS A 26 3.64 -0.10 0.02
C HIS A 26 4.21 0.26 1.39
N SER A 27 3.84 1.44 1.87
CA SER A 27 4.29 1.94 3.16
C SER A 27 3.49 1.35 4.32
N HIS A 28 4.07 0.37 5.00
CA HIS A 28 3.48 -0.22 6.21
C HIS A 28 3.95 0.52 7.46
N LEU A 29 3.13 0.55 8.51
CA LEU A 29 3.58 1.05 9.82
C LEU A 29 4.63 0.09 10.40
N SER A 30 5.76 0.65 10.84
CA SER A 30 6.74 -0.12 11.60
C SER A 30 6.13 -0.62 12.92
N PRO A 31 6.68 -1.68 13.54
CA PRO A 31 6.21 -2.14 14.86
C PRO A 31 6.21 -1.02 15.92
N GLN A 32 7.20 -0.12 15.87
CA GLN A 32 7.29 1.05 16.74
C GLN A 32 6.16 2.05 16.49
N SER A 33 5.85 2.35 15.22
CA SER A 33 4.75 3.25 14.88
C SER A 33 3.39 2.66 15.31
N LYS A 34 3.20 1.34 15.18
CA LYS A 34 2.01 0.64 15.69
C LYS A 34 1.87 0.77 17.20
N ALA A 35 2.98 0.63 17.94
CA ALA A 35 2.98 0.83 19.40
C ALA A 35 2.62 2.28 19.78
N ALA A 36 3.15 3.26 19.05
CA ALA A 36 2.79 4.67 19.24
C ALA A 36 1.31 4.94 18.97
N ALA A 37 0.74 4.37 17.89
CA ALA A 37 -0.68 4.47 17.57
C ALA A 37 -1.55 3.86 18.69
N LYS A 38 -1.19 2.67 19.18
CA LYS A 38 -1.91 2.00 20.28
C LYS A 38 -1.89 2.82 21.57
N ARG A 39 -0.75 3.42 21.92
CA ARG A 39 -0.63 4.31 23.09
C ARG A 39 -1.51 5.55 22.95
N ARG A 40 -1.53 6.15 21.76
CA ARG A 40 -2.37 7.32 21.46
C ARG A 40 -3.86 6.99 21.56
N ALA A 41 -4.29 5.87 20.97
CA ALA A 41 -5.67 5.40 21.03
C ALA A 41 -6.11 5.20 22.49
N LYS A 42 -5.28 4.52 23.31
CA LYS A 42 -5.54 4.30 24.74
C LYS A 42 -5.65 5.62 25.50
N ALA A 43 -4.74 6.58 25.27
CA ALA A 43 -4.78 7.88 25.93
C ALA A 43 -6.03 8.71 25.57
N ALA A 44 -6.55 8.52 24.35
CA ALA A 44 -7.77 9.17 23.87
C ALA A 44 -9.06 8.38 24.17
N GLY A 45 -8.98 7.21 24.82
CA GLY A 45 -10.14 6.34 25.09
C GLY A 45 -10.77 5.72 23.83
N ARG A 46 -10.04 5.63 22.72
CA ARG A 46 -10.56 5.12 21.44
C ARG A 46 -10.19 3.63 21.27
N PRO A 47 -11.07 2.82 20.68
CA PRO A 47 -10.71 1.44 20.34
C PRO A 47 -9.56 1.40 19.33
N TYR A 48 -8.76 0.35 19.42
CA TYR A 48 -7.67 0.06 18.50
C TYR A 48 -7.90 -1.33 17.88
N PRO A 49 -7.63 -1.56 16.58
CA PRO A 49 -7.03 -0.63 15.61
C PRO A 49 -8.00 0.45 15.09
N ASN A 50 -7.49 1.65 14.80
CA ASN A 50 -8.27 2.74 14.20
C ASN A 50 -7.46 3.58 13.20
N LEU A 51 -8.16 4.22 12.26
CA LEU A 51 -7.54 5.00 11.18
C LEU A 51 -6.81 6.23 11.71
N VAL A 52 -7.42 7.00 12.60
CA VAL A 52 -6.89 8.31 13.00
C VAL A 52 -5.54 8.19 13.68
N ASP A 53 -5.40 7.25 14.61
CA ASP A 53 -4.16 7.06 15.34
C ASP A 53 -3.10 6.36 14.48
N ASN A 54 -3.50 5.45 13.58
CA ASN A 54 -2.59 4.86 12.59
C ASN A 54 -2.06 5.92 11.61
N MET A 55 -2.90 6.83 11.13
CA MET A 55 -2.49 7.94 10.25
C MET A 55 -1.60 8.95 10.99
N ALA A 56 -1.91 9.25 12.26
CA ALA A 56 -1.05 10.08 13.08
C ALA A 56 0.34 9.45 13.29
N ALA A 57 0.41 8.13 13.45
CA ALA A 57 1.67 7.40 13.53
C ALA A 57 2.40 7.31 12.18
N ALA A 58 1.67 7.22 11.07
CA ALA A 58 2.23 7.19 9.71
C ALA A 58 2.89 8.53 9.34
N LYS A 59 2.31 9.66 9.77
CA LYS A 59 2.86 11.00 9.55
C LYS A 59 4.15 11.28 10.33
N LYS A 60 4.43 10.48 11.36
CA LYS A 60 5.64 10.58 12.19
C LYS A 60 6.74 9.61 11.75
N LYS A 61 6.56 8.94 10.61
CA LYS A 61 7.64 8.18 9.96
C LYS A 61 8.83 9.09 9.67
#